data_AF-A0A0F9W3H4-F1
#
_entry.id   AF-A0A0F9W3H4-F1
#
_cell.length_a   1.000
_cell.length_b   1.000
_cell.length_c   1.000
_cell.angle_alpha   90.00
_cell.angle_beta   90.00
_cell.angle_gamma   90.00
#
_symmetry.space_group_name_H-M   'P 1'
#
loop_
_entity.id
_entity.type
_entity.pdbx_description
1 polymer ?
#
loop_
_entity_poly.entity_id
_entity_poly.type
_entity_poly.pdbx_seq_one_letter_code
_entity_poly.pdbx_strand_id
1 'polypeptide(L)'
;MSVRAYGKSVFNYAAWQPSTVYVIGSFCIPTEGNGLCYECTQAGTSDLGIPPDVPPVEPVWTNIVGSIVQDGTVIWTCREKAEAAGPLSVILSVEDTGGYSLKDIWVRSPSPASGDFIVYGSYDSENWRQIDELSVPHQSGRDNRHKGLQNSYPFIKVSTDLNAINEIEIVAGE
;
A
#
# COMPACT_ATOMS: atom_id res chain seq x y z
N MET A 1 13.59 0.47 20.20
CA MET A 1 13.00 -0.41 19.15
C MET A 1 12.17 0.50 18.24
N SER A 2 12.03 0.21 16.94
CA SER A 2 11.27 1.10 16.03
C SER A 2 10.22 0.34 15.22
N VAL A 3 9.10 1.01 14.98
CA VAL A 3 8.02 0.56 14.09
C VAL A 3 8.08 1.39 12.81
N ARG A 4 7.86 0.76 11.67
CA ARG A 4 7.93 1.43 10.37
C ARG A 4 6.70 1.11 9.54
N ALA A 5 6.23 2.11 8.80
CA ALA A 5 5.24 1.95 7.74
C ALA A 5 5.81 2.58 6.47
N TYR A 6 5.73 1.86 5.35
CA TYR A 6 6.19 2.33 4.05
C TYR A 6 5.08 2.13 3.02
N GLY A 7 4.96 3.08 2.10
CA GLY A 7 4.07 2.95 0.95
C GLY A 7 4.60 3.72 -0.25
N LYS A 8 4.17 3.24 -1.42
CA LYS A 8 4.53 3.79 -2.73
C LYS A 8 3.29 3.81 -3.62
N SER A 9 3.16 4.82 -4.47
CA SER A 9 2.06 4.88 -5.45
C SER A 9 2.19 3.71 -6.42
N VAL A 10 1.24 2.79 -6.36
CA VAL A 10 1.17 1.59 -7.20
C VAL A 10 -0.14 1.60 -7.97
N PHE A 11 -0.23 0.84 -9.05
CA PHE A 11 -1.50 0.65 -9.74
C PHE A 11 -2.58 0.18 -8.76
N ASN A 12 -3.82 0.66 -8.96
CA ASN A 12 -4.94 0.19 -8.16
C ASN A 12 -5.27 -1.25 -8.58
N TYR A 13 -4.71 -2.20 -7.85
CA TYR A 13 -4.97 -3.62 -8.04
C TYR A 13 -6.23 -4.02 -7.28
N ALA A 14 -7.20 -4.61 -7.99
CA ALA A 14 -8.39 -5.15 -7.35
C ALA A 14 -8.04 -6.37 -6.48
N ALA A 15 -8.67 -6.47 -5.31
CA ALA A 15 -8.59 -7.68 -4.52
C ALA A 15 -9.15 -8.87 -5.31
N TRP A 16 -8.60 -10.06 -5.07
CA TRP A 16 -9.13 -11.30 -5.61
C TRP A 16 -10.62 -11.43 -5.31
N GLN A 17 -11.39 -11.92 -6.29
CA GLN A 17 -12.81 -12.18 -6.16
C GLN A 17 -13.09 -13.64 -6.54
N PRO A 18 -13.93 -14.35 -5.77
CA PRO A 18 -14.31 -15.72 -6.10
C PRO A 18 -15.16 -15.76 -7.37
N SER A 19 -15.18 -16.92 -8.05
CA SER A 19 -16.05 -17.18 -9.20
C SER A 19 -16.01 -16.09 -10.28
N THR A 20 -14.86 -15.45 -10.45
CA THR A 20 -14.68 -14.28 -11.32
C THR A 20 -13.82 -14.65 -12.53
N VAL A 21 -14.27 -14.22 -13.71
CA VAL A 21 -13.52 -14.44 -14.95
C VAL A 21 -12.36 -13.45 -15.02
N TYR A 22 -11.16 -13.98 -15.16
CA TYR A 22 -9.94 -13.21 -15.39
C TYR A 22 -9.38 -13.51 -16.78
N VAL A 23 -9.02 -12.46 -17.50
CA VAL A 23 -8.36 -12.55 -18.82
C VAL A 23 -6.86 -12.39 -18.68
N ILE A 24 -6.08 -12.90 -19.63
CA ILE A 24 -4.62 -12.75 -19.63
C ILE A 24 -4.23 -11.27 -19.50
N GLY A 25 -3.27 -10.97 -18.62
CA GLY A 25 -2.82 -9.61 -18.30
C GLY A 25 -3.68 -8.89 -17.25
N SER A 26 -4.76 -9.50 -16.75
CA SER A 26 -5.46 -8.98 -15.57
C SER A 26 -4.56 -9.11 -14.34
N PHE A 27 -4.71 -8.19 -13.38
CA PHE A 27 -4.01 -8.27 -12.10
C PHE A 27 -4.98 -8.35 -10.93
N CYS A 28 -4.62 -9.12 -9.91
CA CYS A 28 -5.27 -9.08 -8.61
C CYS A 28 -4.25 -9.01 -7.46
N ILE A 29 -4.73 -8.70 -6.26
CA ILE A 29 -3.99 -8.80 -5.01
C ILE A 29 -4.74 -9.70 -4.02
N PRO A 30 -4.04 -10.29 -3.03
CA PRO A 30 -4.69 -11.04 -1.97
C PRO A 30 -5.68 -10.19 -1.18
N THR A 31 -6.69 -10.81 -0.59
CA THR A 31 -7.60 -10.12 0.36
C THR A 31 -6.83 -9.56 1.55
N GLU A 32 -5.90 -10.34 2.10
CA GLU A 32 -4.88 -9.88 3.05
C GLU A 32 -3.59 -9.54 2.30
N GLY A 33 -3.42 -8.26 1.97
CA GLY A 33 -2.32 -7.79 1.13
C GLY A 33 -0.93 -8.17 1.65
N ASN A 34 -0.18 -8.93 0.84
CA ASN A 34 1.18 -9.38 1.15
C ASN A 34 2.30 -8.54 0.49
N GLY A 35 1.94 -7.40 -0.12
CA GLY A 35 2.88 -6.50 -0.80
C GLY A 35 3.13 -6.80 -2.29
N LEU A 36 2.63 -7.91 -2.84
CA LEU A 36 2.81 -8.30 -4.24
C LEU A 36 1.50 -8.24 -5.03
N CYS A 37 1.57 -8.40 -6.35
CA CYS A 37 0.39 -8.60 -7.20
C CYS A 37 0.54 -9.87 -8.05
N TYR A 38 -0.57 -10.30 -8.62
CA TYR A 38 -0.68 -11.55 -9.35
C TYR A 38 -1.24 -11.27 -10.72
N GLU A 39 -0.43 -11.50 -11.74
CA GLU A 39 -0.81 -11.35 -13.16
C GLU A 39 -1.43 -12.65 -13.66
N CYS A 40 -2.60 -12.58 -14.26
CA CYS A 40 -3.24 -13.71 -14.91
C CYS A 40 -2.43 -14.06 -16.17
N THR A 41 -1.70 -15.18 -16.14
CA THR A 41 -0.94 -15.69 -17.29
C THR A 41 -1.68 -16.78 -18.05
N GLN A 42 -2.70 -17.38 -17.43
CA GLN A 42 -3.69 -18.21 -18.11
C GLN A 42 -5.10 -17.74 -17.74
N ALA A 43 -5.87 -17.31 -18.75
CA ALA A 43 -7.26 -16.90 -18.55
C ALA A 43 -8.12 -18.06 -18.04
N GLY A 44 -9.11 -17.72 -17.23
CA GLY A 44 -10.02 -18.68 -16.62
C GLY A 44 -10.97 -18.01 -15.65
N THR A 45 -11.61 -18.83 -14.83
CA THR A 45 -12.40 -18.41 -13.68
C THR A 45 -11.69 -18.82 -12.40
N SER A 46 -11.55 -17.86 -11.47
CA SER A 46 -11.09 -18.13 -10.11
C SER A 46 -11.99 -19.16 -9.42
N ASP A 47 -11.52 -19.73 -8.32
CA ASP A 47 -12.19 -20.86 -7.69
C ASP A 47 -13.72 -20.67 -7.60
N LEU A 48 -14.43 -21.71 -8.07
CA LEU A 48 -15.88 -21.72 -8.21
C LEU A 48 -16.57 -22.34 -7.00
N GLY A 49 -15.81 -22.96 -6.07
CA GLY A 49 -16.40 -23.73 -4.99
C GLY A 49 -17.22 -24.91 -5.55
N ILE A 50 -16.57 -25.79 -6.33
CA ILE A 50 -17.23 -27.00 -6.87
C ILE A 50 -16.82 -28.21 -6.03
N PRO A 51 -17.78 -29.03 -5.56
CA PRO A 51 -19.25 -29.02 -5.77
C PRO A 51 -20.00 -27.87 -5.02
N PRO A 52 -21.25 -27.53 -5.40
CA PRO A 52 -21.96 -26.29 -5.00
C PRO A 52 -22.18 -26.07 -3.49
N ASP A 53 -21.87 -27.06 -2.66
CA ASP A 53 -21.86 -27.00 -1.21
C ASP A 53 -20.52 -26.51 -0.62
N VAL A 54 -19.48 -26.36 -1.43
CA VAL A 54 -18.16 -25.85 -1.03
C VAL A 54 -18.08 -24.36 -1.38
N PRO A 55 -17.80 -23.45 -0.42
CA PRO A 55 -17.58 -22.06 -0.76
C PRO A 55 -16.27 -21.91 -1.55
N PRO A 56 -16.18 -20.94 -2.47
CA PRO A 56 -14.94 -20.67 -3.20
C PRO A 56 -13.86 -20.19 -2.22
N VAL A 57 -12.66 -20.76 -2.35
CA VAL A 57 -11.54 -20.50 -1.44
C VAL A 57 -10.45 -19.73 -2.18
N GLU A 58 -9.99 -18.64 -1.59
CA GLU A 58 -8.86 -17.87 -2.09
C GLU A 58 -7.58 -18.75 -2.11
N PRO A 59 -6.76 -18.70 -3.17
CA PRO A 59 -5.55 -19.50 -3.23
C PRO A 59 -4.51 -19.04 -2.19
N VAL A 60 -3.61 -19.96 -1.82
CA VAL A 60 -2.44 -19.62 -0.99
C VAL A 60 -1.43 -18.84 -1.84
N TRP A 61 -1.35 -17.54 -1.59
CA TRP A 61 -0.49 -16.63 -2.34
C TRP A 61 0.99 -16.77 -1.98
N THR A 62 1.82 -17.13 -2.96
CA THR A 62 3.28 -17.15 -2.84
C THR A 62 3.87 -15.74 -2.78
N ASN A 63 4.87 -15.51 -1.94
CA ASN A 63 5.59 -14.24 -1.86
C ASN A 63 6.89 -14.21 -2.70
N ILE A 64 7.06 -15.17 -3.61
CA ILE A 64 8.24 -15.30 -4.46
C ILE A 64 7.89 -14.84 -5.88
N VAL A 65 8.43 -13.69 -6.29
CA VAL A 65 8.25 -13.12 -7.63
C VAL A 65 8.63 -14.14 -8.71
N GLY A 66 7.80 -14.26 -9.74
CA GLY A 66 7.93 -15.23 -10.84
C GLY A 66 7.33 -16.60 -10.56
N SER A 67 6.92 -16.90 -9.32
CA SER A 67 6.23 -18.16 -9.00
C SER A 67 4.81 -18.18 -9.55
N ILE A 68 4.28 -19.39 -9.77
CA ILE A 68 2.92 -19.61 -10.25
C ILE A 68 1.98 -19.98 -9.10
N VAL A 69 0.74 -19.52 -9.17
CA VAL A 69 -0.36 -19.89 -8.26
C VAL A 69 -1.53 -20.34 -9.12
N GLN A 70 -2.03 -21.55 -8.86
CA GLN A 70 -3.21 -22.07 -9.54
C GLN A 70 -4.45 -21.76 -8.70
N ASP A 71 -5.50 -21.27 -9.35
CA ASP A 71 -6.75 -20.82 -8.72
C ASP A 71 -7.92 -21.16 -9.65
N GLY A 72 -8.64 -22.23 -9.32
CA GLY A 72 -9.62 -22.81 -10.23
C GLY A 72 -9.00 -23.16 -11.60
N THR A 73 -9.40 -22.42 -12.62
CA THR A 73 -8.87 -22.55 -14.00
C THR A 73 -7.90 -21.44 -14.41
N VAL A 74 -7.72 -20.43 -13.55
CA VAL A 74 -6.76 -19.34 -13.72
C VAL A 74 -5.38 -19.78 -13.26
N ILE A 75 -4.35 -19.36 -13.99
CA ILE A 75 -2.97 -19.40 -13.51
C ILE A 75 -2.49 -17.97 -13.33
N TRP A 76 -2.04 -17.70 -12.11
CA TRP A 76 -1.46 -16.45 -11.69
C TRP A 76 0.06 -16.57 -11.69
N THR A 77 0.76 -15.52 -12.12
CA THR A 77 2.19 -15.36 -11.91
C THR A 77 2.42 -14.22 -10.94
N CYS A 78 3.18 -14.48 -9.89
CA CYS A 78 3.55 -13.48 -8.89
C CYS A 78 4.43 -12.40 -9.53
N ARG A 79 4.05 -11.14 -9.37
CA ARG A 79 4.76 -9.96 -9.86
C ARG A 79 4.99 -8.97 -8.72
N GLU A 80 6.01 -8.14 -8.88
CA GLU A 80 6.10 -6.92 -8.08
C GLU A 80 4.95 -5.98 -8.46
N LYS A 81 4.41 -5.27 -7.48
CA LYS A 81 3.42 -4.22 -7.74
C LYS A 81 4.09 -3.14 -8.58
N ALA A 82 3.57 -2.93 -9.79
CA ALA A 82 4.05 -1.89 -10.66
C ALA A 82 3.68 -0.51 -10.08
N GLU A 83 4.63 0.41 -10.23
CA GLU A 83 4.48 1.81 -9.84
C GLU A 83 3.47 2.50 -10.76
N ALA A 84 2.61 3.32 -10.17
CA ALA A 84 1.68 4.16 -10.93
C ALA A 84 1.74 5.59 -10.40
N ALA A 85 1.52 6.55 -11.30
CA ALA A 85 1.23 7.90 -10.87
C ALA A 85 -0.15 7.92 -10.20
N GLY A 86 -0.21 8.47 -8.99
CA GLY A 86 -1.47 8.59 -8.28
C GLY A 86 -1.33 9.01 -6.82
N PRO A 87 -2.46 9.37 -6.19
CA PRO A 87 -2.50 9.72 -4.77
C PRO A 87 -2.01 8.55 -3.91
N LEU A 88 -1.49 8.87 -2.71
CA LEU A 88 -0.94 7.88 -1.79
C LEU A 88 -1.30 8.25 -0.35
N SER A 89 -1.65 7.24 0.46
CA SER A 89 -1.84 7.37 1.91
C SER A 89 -1.16 6.21 2.63
N VAL A 90 -0.38 6.49 3.67
CA VAL A 90 0.29 5.49 4.51
C VAL A 90 -0.07 5.73 5.96
N ILE A 91 -0.42 4.66 6.68
CA ILE A 91 -0.80 4.69 8.10
C ILE A 91 0.20 3.86 8.90
N LEU A 92 0.66 4.41 10.01
CA LEU A 92 1.43 3.73 11.05
C LEU A 92 0.57 3.63 12.32
N SER A 93 0.45 2.44 12.90
CA SER A 93 -0.06 2.23 14.26
C SER A 93 1.09 1.88 15.21
N VAL A 94 1.07 2.46 16.42
CA VAL A 94 2.00 2.15 17.52
C VAL A 94 1.28 1.77 18.82
N GLU A 95 0.02 1.34 18.73
CA GLU A 95 -0.81 1.01 19.90
C GLU A 95 -0.16 -0.05 20.80
N ASP A 96 0.44 -1.08 20.20
CA ASP A 96 1.05 -2.20 20.92
C ASP A 96 2.45 -1.89 21.47
N THR A 97 3.01 -0.72 21.17
CA THR A 97 4.44 -0.43 21.44
C THR A 97 4.67 0.58 22.54
N GLY A 98 3.65 0.91 23.34
CA GLY A 98 3.79 1.76 24.53
C GLY A 98 3.93 3.26 24.24
N GLY A 99 3.51 3.73 23.07
CA GLY A 99 3.32 5.16 22.79
C GLY A 99 4.57 5.93 22.38
N TYR A 100 5.31 5.45 21.37
CA TYR A 100 6.45 6.18 20.80
C TYR A 100 6.07 7.60 20.43
N SER A 101 6.66 8.60 21.10
CA SER A 101 6.36 10.01 20.85
C SER A 101 7.19 10.61 19.72
N LEU A 102 8.31 9.99 19.33
CA LEU A 102 9.12 10.47 18.21
C LEU A 102 8.71 9.74 16.93
N LYS A 103 8.43 10.53 15.89
CA LYS A 103 8.10 10.06 14.55
C LYS A 103 9.04 10.73 13.56
N ASP A 104 9.68 9.96 12.69
CA ASP A 104 10.37 10.48 11.52
C ASP A 104 9.55 10.17 10.28
N ILE A 105 9.31 11.19 9.47
CA ILE A 105 8.57 11.10 8.22
C ILE A 105 9.52 11.44 7.08
N TRP A 106 9.60 10.53 6.13
CA TRP A 106 10.26 10.76 4.85
C TRP A 106 9.24 10.66 3.73
N VAL A 107 9.25 11.61 2.81
CA VAL A 107 8.37 11.64 1.66
C VAL A 107 9.16 11.95 0.40
N ARG A 108 8.72 11.40 -0.72
CA ARG A 108 9.28 11.68 -2.03
C ARG A 108 8.18 11.77 -3.07
N SER A 109 8.33 12.71 -4.00
CA SER A 109 7.51 12.83 -5.19
C SER A 109 8.36 13.29 -6.37
N PRO A 110 8.44 12.52 -7.47
CA PRO A 110 9.07 12.95 -8.72
C PRO A 110 8.14 13.87 -9.54
N SER A 111 7.00 14.30 -8.98
CA SER A 111 6.06 15.20 -9.65
C SER A 111 6.77 16.45 -10.22
N PRO A 112 6.46 16.87 -11.45
CA PRO A 112 6.95 18.14 -11.98
C PRO A 112 6.29 19.35 -11.29
N ALA A 113 5.17 19.14 -10.59
CA ALA A 113 4.53 20.14 -9.76
C ALA A 113 4.97 19.96 -8.30
N SER A 114 5.27 21.06 -7.62
CA SER A 114 5.34 21.04 -6.16
C SER A 114 4.00 20.57 -5.59
N GLY A 115 4.04 19.79 -4.52
CA GLY A 115 2.83 19.50 -3.77
C GLY A 115 3.11 19.01 -2.38
N ASP A 116 2.00 18.84 -1.67
CA ASP A 116 2.00 18.71 -0.22
C ASP A 116 1.69 17.27 0.18
N PHE A 117 2.37 16.86 1.23
CA PHE A 117 2.10 15.66 1.98
C PHE A 117 1.54 16.09 3.33
N ILE A 118 0.26 15.82 3.55
CA ILE A 118 -0.44 16.22 4.77
C ILE A 118 -0.25 15.13 5.82
N VAL A 119 0.18 15.52 7.01
CA VAL A 119 0.37 14.62 8.15
C VAL A 119 -0.82 14.75 9.09
N TYR A 120 -1.43 13.61 9.38
CA TYR A 120 -2.54 13.48 10.29
C TYR A 120 -2.18 12.63 11.50
N GLY A 121 -2.70 13.02 12.66
CA GLY A 121 -2.69 12.21 13.87
C GLY A 121 -4.12 11.78 14.25
N SER A 122 -4.25 10.58 14.81
CA SER A 122 -5.51 10.06 15.33
C SER A 122 -5.29 9.24 16.59
N TYR A 123 -6.29 9.24 17.48
CA TYR A 123 -6.32 8.38 18.67
C TYR A 123 -7.03 7.03 18.41
N ASP A 124 -7.94 6.98 17.43
CA ASP A 124 -8.89 5.88 17.23
C ASP A 124 -8.88 5.33 15.78
N SER A 125 -7.99 5.83 14.92
CA SER A 125 -7.89 5.52 13.48
C SER A 125 -9.07 5.98 12.61
N GLU A 126 -10.10 6.59 13.20
CA GLU A 126 -11.30 7.05 12.51
C GLU A 126 -11.33 8.58 12.41
N ASN A 127 -11.02 9.26 13.52
CA ASN A 127 -11.03 10.70 13.64
C ASN A 127 -9.62 11.26 13.44
N TRP A 128 -9.40 11.86 12.28
CA TRP A 128 -8.09 12.37 11.87
C TRP A 128 -7.99 13.88 12.03
N ARG A 129 -6.87 14.35 12.60
CA ARG A 129 -6.54 15.78 12.69
C ARG A 129 -5.26 16.04 11.93
N GLN A 130 -5.27 17.03 11.03
CA GLN A 130 -4.03 17.51 10.44
C GLN A 130 -3.16 18.11 11.55
N ILE A 131 -1.95 17.60 11.68
CA ILE A 131 -0.97 18.04 12.67
C ILE A 131 0.26 18.67 12.03
N ASP A 132 0.50 18.38 10.74
CA ASP A 132 1.63 18.93 10.00
C ASP A 132 1.44 18.83 8.49
N GLU A 133 2.37 19.40 7.76
CA GLU A 133 2.47 19.42 6.30
C GLU A 133 3.94 19.39 5.86
N LEU A 134 4.24 18.57 4.84
CA LEU A 134 5.54 18.52 4.19
C LEU A 134 5.37 18.86 2.71
N SER A 135 5.81 20.05 2.30
CA SER A 135 5.87 20.44 0.89
C SER A 135 7.15 19.93 0.23
N VAL A 136 7.00 19.12 -0.82
CA VAL A 136 8.12 18.66 -1.67
C VAL A 136 8.31 19.67 -2.81
N PRO A 137 9.39 20.48 -2.81
CA PRO A 137 9.63 21.44 -3.88
C PRO A 137 10.16 20.73 -5.12
N HIS A 138 9.75 21.16 -6.30
CA HIS A 138 10.38 20.70 -7.55
C HIS A 138 11.74 21.38 -7.82
N GLN A 139 11.94 22.59 -7.28
CA GLN A 139 13.11 23.40 -7.60
C GLN A 139 14.38 22.84 -6.94
N SER A 140 15.40 22.58 -7.75
CA SER A 140 16.76 22.11 -7.39
C SER A 140 16.99 20.59 -7.31
N GLY A 141 16.20 19.77 -8.02
CA GLY A 141 16.49 18.33 -8.17
C GLY A 141 16.39 17.53 -6.87
N ARG A 142 15.67 18.09 -5.88
CA ARG A 142 15.30 17.40 -4.64
C ARG A 142 13.86 16.98 -4.77
N ASP A 143 13.63 15.69 -4.99
CA ASP A 143 12.31 15.09 -5.07
C ASP A 143 11.82 14.59 -3.70
N ASN A 144 12.53 14.88 -2.60
CA ASN A 144 12.24 14.34 -1.28
C ASN A 144 12.30 15.38 -0.14
N ARG A 145 11.67 15.01 0.98
CA ARG A 145 11.66 15.75 2.25
C ARG A 145 11.70 14.78 3.43
N HIS A 146 12.24 15.28 4.53
CA HIS A 146 12.32 14.57 5.79
C HIS A 146 11.92 15.51 6.93
N LYS A 147 11.16 15.02 7.91
CA LYS A 147 10.78 15.77 9.10
C LYS A 147 10.59 14.84 10.30
N GLY A 148 11.26 15.19 11.40
CA GLY A 148 10.99 14.60 12.72
C GLY A 148 9.84 15.34 13.40
N LEU A 149 8.97 14.60 14.08
CA LEU A 149 7.82 15.06 14.82
C LEU A 149 7.82 14.48 16.22
N GLN A 150 7.52 15.32 17.20
CA GLN A 150 7.23 14.88 18.55
C GLN A 150 5.71 14.91 18.75
N ASN A 151 5.10 13.73 18.76
CA ASN A 151 3.65 13.56 18.79
C ASN A 151 3.26 12.22 19.44
N SER A 152 2.26 12.25 20.33
CA SER A 152 1.80 11.08 21.10
C SER A 152 0.61 10.34 20.50
N TYR A 153 0.13 10.71 19.31
CA TYR A 153 -0.96 9.97 18.67
C TYR A 153 -0.51 8.53 18.36
N PRO A 154 -1.31 7.52 18.71
CA PRO A 154 -1.03 6.12 18.40
C PRO A 154 -1.09 5.83 16.90
N PHE A 155 -1.84 6.64 16.14
CA PHE A 155 -1.92 6.54 14.69
C PHE A 155 -1.38 7.78 14.00
N ILE A 156 -0.49 7.57 13.03
CA ILE A 156 -0.01 8.61 12.14
C ILE A 156 -0.36 8.23 10.71
N LYS A 157 -0.94 9.15 9.96
CA LYS A 157 -1.22 9.00 8.54
C LYS A 157 -0.55 10.11 7.77
N VAL A 158 0.11 9.79 6.67
CA VAL A 158 0.61 10.78 5.71
C VAL A 158 -0.05 10.53 4.38
N SER A 159 -0.63 11.58 3.80
CA SER A 159 -1.40 11.49 2.55
C SER A 159 -1.00 12.58 1.56
N THR A 160 -1.06 12.26 0.26
CA THR A 160 -0.94 13.23 -0.82
C THR A 160 -1.92 12.90 -1.94
N ASP A 161 -2.47 13.93 -2.57
CA ASP A 161 -3.31 13.81 -3.77
C ASP A 161 -2.51 14.00 -5.08
N LEU A 162 -1.19 14.14 -4.97
CA LEU A 162 -0.32 14.31 -6.12
C LEU A 162 -0.40 13.12 -7.08
N ASN A 163 -0.67 13.41 -8.35
CA ASN A 163 -0.64 12.41 -9.41
C ASN A 163 0.80 12.13 -9.88
N ALA A 164 1.59 11.45 -9.05
CA ALA A 164 2.97 11.07 -9.32
C ALA A 164 3.31 9.74 -8.63
N ILE A 165 4.50 9.18 -8.93
CA ILE A 165 5.00 7.99 -8.26
C ILE A 165 5.54 8.41 -6.88
N ASN A 166 4.65 8.59 -5.92
CA ASN A 166 5.00 9.09 -4.59
C ASN A 166 5.54 7.94 -3.71
N GLU A 167 6.39 8.27 -2.75
CA GLU A 167 6.87 7.36 -1.71
C GLU A 167 6.71 8.03 -0.34
N ILE A 168 6.31 7.26 0.67
CA ILE A 168 6.14 7.70 2.05
C ILE A 168 6.72 6.64 2.98
N GLU A 169 7.60 7.04 3.89
CA GLU A 169 8.05 6.25 5.02
C GLU A 169 7.74 6.98 6.33
N ILE A 170 7.18 6.26 7.29
CA ILE A 170 6.91 6.74 8.64
C ILE A 170 7.61 5.79 9.60
N VAL A 171 8.51 6.32 10.42
CA VAL A 171 9.24 5.57 11.44
C VAL A 171 8.85 6.13 12.80
N ALA A 172 8.53 5.27 13.76
CA ALA A 172 8.36 5.65 15.16
C ALA A 172 9.36 4.89 16.04
N GLY A 173 9.97 5.59 16.98
CA GLY A 173 10.95 5.00 17.89
C GLY A 173 11.26 5.88 19.09
N GLU A 174 12.25 5.45 19.88
CA GLU A 174 12.87 6.22 20.98
C GLU A 174 14.14 6.91 20.51
#